data_AF-A0A7D5ZBZ7-F1
#
_entry.id   AF-A0A7D5ZBZ7-F1
#
_cell.length_a   1.000
_cell.length_b   1.000
_cell.length_c   1.000
_cell.angle_alpha   90.00
_cell.angle_beta   90.00
_cell.angle_gamma   90.00
#
_symmetry.space_group_name_H-M   'P 1'
#
loop_
_entity.id
_entity.type
_entity.pdbx_description
1 polymer ?
#
loop_
_entity_poly.entity_id
_entity_poly.type
_entity_poly.pdbx_seq_one_letter_code
_entity_poly.pdbx_strand_id
1 'polypeptide(L)'
;MPRLPPIRYLARQAEPTRISPFFFAVSLLLVLIVSLFPFSNWRFTGEPVFAFFSYPFPYYMTVFDNAVNVLAYIPLGLGLVLMFRNRWLAAIFAVIGCALISSSIEFTQQFLPGRIASNVDILSNTTGGAIGVMIGLVLRSRRWMQRWFIFRHELLAPGRMMEWGLVWLVLWFVAQLDPTQPFLGVVVEARGLPQPFVTPIADAGLFLRVLESSGMMLNLAGVGLFVSVLLAYGRDIPRAIALVLSLALLLKMTFAGMLLKPEQFFAWLNLNIVLGGLCGALLLAISWKLQRRYRAFLGVVCLSLATVISLVWPLSPQLVATLPLFKWQYGHLLHFSGLAQIVGDIWPFGAILLLLWYLLGRVTTD
;
A
#
# COMPACT_ATOMS: atom_id res chain seq x y z
N MET A 1 -0.86 -3.53 35.71
CA MET A 1 -2.31 -3.31 35.90
C MET A 1 -3.03 -3.51 34.57
N PRO A 2 -4.15 -4.26 34.50
CA PRO A 2 -4.97 -4.28 33.31
C PRO A 2 -5.53 -2.87 33.06
N ARG A 3 -5.28 -2.30 31.86
CA ARG A 3 -5.88 -1.02 31.46
C ARG A 3 -7.39 -1.21 31.43
N LEU A 4 -8.11 -0.41 32.20
CA LEU A 4 -9.57 -0.40 32.16
C LEU A 4 -10.04 -0.07 30.74
N PRO A 5 -11.08 -0.74 30.23
CA PRO A 5 -11.61 -0.42 28.91
C PRO A 5 -12.08 1.05 28.90
N PRO A 6 -11.81 1.81 27.82
CA PRO A 6 -12.24 3.20 27.73
C PRO A 6 -13.77 3.29 27.87
N ILE A 7 -14.30 4.30 28.56
CA ILE A 7 -15.74 4.50 28.81
C ILE A 7 -16.56 4.39 27.51
N ARG A 8 -15.98 4.83 26.38
CA ARG A 8 -16.56 4.74 25.04
C ARG A 8 -16.83 3.31 24.56
N TYR A 9 -16.05 2.32 25.01
CA TYR A 9 -16.25 0.90 24.76
C TYR A 9 -17.46 0.35 25.54
N LEU A 10 -17.72 0.86 26.73
CA LEU A 10 -18.83 0.45 27.58
C LEU A 10 -20.15 1.14 27.20
N ALA A 11 -20.07 2.35 26.63
CA ALA A 11 -21.24 3.20 26.36
C ALA A 11 -21.89 3.01 24.98
N ARG A 12 -21.20 2.43 23.99
CA ARG A 12 -21.77 2.18 22.65
C ARG A 12 -22.00 0.68 22.45
N GLN A 13 -23.14 0.32 21.86
CA GLN A 13 -23.29 -0.96 21.18
C GLN A 13 -22.19 -1.03 20.11
N ALA A 14 -21.09 -1.71 20.39
CA ALA A 14 -19.93 -1.71 19.52
C ALA A 14 -20.32 -2.34 18.18
N GLU A 15 -20.38 -1.53 17.12
CA GLU A 15 -20.52 -2.09 15.78
C GLU A 15 -19.40 -3.12 15.56
N PRO A 16 -19.73 -4.34 15.08
CA PRO A 16 -18.73 -5.36 14.83
C PRO A 16 -17.70 -4.87 13.83
N THR A 17 -16.41 -5.10 14.12
CA THR A 17 -15.30 -4.68 13.26
C THR A 17 -15.42 -5.35 11.90
N ARG A 18 -15.27 -4.58 10.82
CA ARG A 18 -15.29 -5.09 9.43
C ARG A 18 -13.92 -4.98 8.76
N ILE A 19 -12.87 -4.95 9.58
CA ILE A 19 -11.50 -4.85 9.12
C ILE A 19 -11.03 -6.10 8.37
N SER A 20 -11.44 -7.30 8.82
CA SER A 20 -10.94 -8.57 8.26
C SER A 20 -11.32 -8.80 6.79
N PRO A 21 -12.59 -8.61 6.35
CA PRO A 21 -12.94 -8.73 4.93
C PRO A 21 -12.20 -7.74 4.03
N PHE A 22 -12.03 -6.50 4.49
CA PHE A 22 -11.33 -5.48 3.71
C PHE A 22 -9.82 -5.74 3.68
N PHE A 23 -9.22 -6.18 4.79
CA PHE A 23 -7.84 -6.62 4.86
C PHE A 23 -7.56 -7.81 3.94
N PHE A 24 -8.48 -8.78 3.89
CA PHE A 24 -8.41 -9.88 2.93
C PHE A 24 -8.45 -9.37 1.49
N ALA A 25 -9.41 -8.50 1.14
CA ALA A 25 -9.54 -7.95 -0.21
C ALA A 25 -8.28 -7.19 -0.66
N VAL A 26 -7.69 -6.39 0.24
CA VAL A 26 -6.43 -5.67 0.00
C VAL A 26 -5.25 -6.64 -0.17
N SER A 27 -5.17 -7.68 0.67
CA SER A 27 -4.12 -8.71 0.57
C SER A 27 -4.24 -9.50 -0.74
N LEU A 28 -5.47 -9.85 -1.15
CA LEU A 28 -5.75 -10.50 -2.42
C LEU A 28 -5.37 -9.61 -3.60
N LEU A 29 -5.71 -8.32 -3.54
CA LEU A 29 -5.33 -7.35 -4.57
C LEU A 29 -3.81 -7.30 -4.75
N LEU A 30 -3.05 -7.25 -3.65
CA LEU A 30 -1.57 -7.26 -3.72
C LEU A 30 -1.03 -8.55 -4.35
N VAL A 31 -1.54 -9.72 -3.92
CA VAL A 31 -1.13 -11.02 -4.49
C VAL A 31 -1.42 -11.05 -5.99
N LEU A 32 -2.62 -10.63 -6.42
CA LEU A 32 -2.98 -10.57 -7.84
C LEU A 32 -2.07 -9.61 -8.62
N ILE A 33 -1.74 -8.45 -8.04
CA ILE A 33 -0.81 -7.49 -8.68
C ILE A 33 0.57 -8.11 -8.89
N VAL A 34 1.18 -8.69 -7.85
CA VAL A 34 2.52 -9.30 -7.98
C VAL A 34 2.52 -10.45 -8.97
N SER A 35 1.53 -11.32 -8.89
CA SER A 35 1.52 -12.57 -9.63
C SER A 35 1.18 -12.39 -11.11
N LEU A 36 0.39 -11.36 -11.46
CA LEU A 36 -0.09 -11.13 -12.84
C LEU A 36 0.63 -9.97 -13.56
N PHE A 37 1.50 -9.24 -12.87
CA PHE A 37 2.39 -8.26 -13.52
C PHE A 37 3.34 -8.96 -14.52
N PRO A 38 3.54 -8.43 -15.75
CA PRO A 38 3.26 -7.06 -16.21
C PRO A 38 1.92 -6.82 -16.93
N PHE A 39 0.93 -7.71 -16.80
CA PHE A 39 -0.40 -7.55 -17.42
C PHE A 39 -0.38 -7.35 -18.95
N SER A 40 0.63 -7.84 -19.66
CA SER A 40 0.81 -7.62 -21.09
C SER A 40 1.22 -8.89 -21.82
N ASN A 41 1.04 -8.90 -23.14
CA ASN A 41 1.44 -9.99 -24.05
C ASN A 41 0.80 -11.34 -23.72
N TRP A 42 -0.44 -11.35 -23.21
CA TRP A 42 -1.14 -12.58 -22.85
C TRP A 42 -1.31 -13.48 -24.07
N ARG A 43 -0.76 -14.69 -24.00
CA ARG A 43 -0.85 -15.72 -25.03
C ARG A 43 -0.55 -17.07 -24.41
N PHE A 44 -1.14 -18.11 -24.99
CA PHE A 44 -0.80 -19.48 -24.63
C PHE A 44 0.68 -19.75 -24.93
N THR A 45 1.40 -20.30 -23.95
CA THR A 45 2.85 -20.51 -24.02
C THR A 45 3.24 -21.78 -24.77
N GLY A 46 2.28 -22.68 -25.04
CA GLY A 46 2.49 -23.94 -25.77
C GLY A 46 2.69 -25.16 -24.85
N GLU A 47 2.85 -24.96 -23.55
CA GLU A 47 2.94 -26.03 -22.55
C GLU A 47 1.55 -26.60 -22.21
N PRO A 48 1.42 -27.91 -21.90
CA PRO A 48 0.14 -28.45 -21.46
C PRO A 48 -0.35 -27.70 -20.20
N VAL A 49 -1.59 -27.20 -20.26
CA VAL A 49 -2.14 -26.21 -19.31
C VAL A 49 -2.08 -26.67 -17.84
N PHE A 50 -2.10 -27.98 -17.58
CA PHE A 50 -2.07 -28.56 -16.23
C PHE A 50 -0.76 -29.27 -15.89
N ALA A 51 0.25 -29.27 -16.77
CA ALA A 51 1.51 -29.99 -16.55
C ALA A 51 2.25 -29.53 -15.28
N PHE A 52 2.08 -28.25 -14.92
CA PHE A 52 2.75 -27.63 -13.79
C PHE A 52 2.41 -28.26 -12.43
N PHE A 53 1.27 -28.95 -12.28
CA PHE A 53 0.94 -29.69 -11.07
C PHE A 53 1.92 -30.84 -10.80
N SER A 54 2.54 -31.38 -11.85
CA SER A 54 3.35 -32.60 -11.81
C SER A 54 4.83 -32.38 -12.14
N TYR A 55 5.30 -31.14 -12.25
CA TYR A 55 6.72 -30.88 -12.52
C TYR A 55 7.63 -31.47 -11.42
N PRO A 56 8.76 -32.09 -11.79
CA PRO A 56 9.69 -32.67 -10.83
C PRO A 56 10.43 -31.59 -10.04
N PHE A 57 10.72 -31.87 -8.77
CA PHE A 57 11.59 -31.02 -7.93
C PHE A 57 13.07 -31.25 -8.31
N PRO A 58 13.94 -30.22 -8.48
CA PRO A 58 13.72 -28.77 -8.42
C PRO A 58 13.80 -28.13 -9.82
N TYR A 59 12.67 -27.95 -10.47
CA TYR A 59 12.58 -27.13 -11.68
C TYR A 59 12.52 -25.64 -11.26
N TYR A 60 13.60 -24.87 -11.49
CA TYR A 60 13.72 -23.43 -11.21
C TYR A 60 13.48 -22.98 -9.75
N MET A 61 14.40 -23.30 -8.83
CA MET A 61 14.28 -22.89 -7.42
C MET A 61 15.36 -21.90 -6.97
N THR A 62 14.94 -20.78 -6.37
CA THR A 62 15.76 -20.10 -5.37
C THR A 62 15.03 -20.07 -4.02
N VAL A 63 15.78 -20.19 -2.92
CA VAL A 63 15.20 -20.13 -1.55
C VAL A 63 14.51 -18.78 -1.31
N PHE A 64 15.02 -17.72 -1.93
CA PHE A 64 14.47 -16.38 -1.85
C PHE A 64 13.07 -16.30 -2.46
N ASP A 65 12.85 -16.89 -3.64
CA ASP A 65 11.55 -16.83 -4.32
C ASP A 65 10.45 -17.52 -3.51
N ASN A 66 10.74 -18.71 -2.99
CA ASN A 66 9.83 -19.43 -2.11
C ASN A 66 9.53 -18.64 -0.83
N ALA A 67 10.54 -17.99 -0.23
CA ALA A 67 10.34 -17.18 0.97
C ALA A 67 9.41 -15.98 0.69
N VAL A 68 9.57 -15.29 -0.44
CA VAL A 68 8.70 -14.17 -0.83
C VAL A 68 7.27 -14.64 -1.05
N ASN A 69 7.07 -15.78 -1.73
CA ASN A 69 5.76 -16.39 -1.96
C ASN A 69 5.06 -16.76 -0.65
N VAL A 70 5.77 -17.38 0.29
CA VAL A 70 5.29 -17.65 1.65
C VAL A 70 4.87 -16.35 2.35
N LEU A 71 5.72 -15.32 2.34
CA LEU A 71 5.44 -14.04 3.00
C LEU A 71 4.23 -13.33 2.40
N ALA A 72 4.05 -13.37 1.08
CA ALA A 72 2.93 -12.73 0.38
C ALA A 72 1.57 -13.33 0.74
N TYR A 73 1.51 -14.64 1.03
CA TYR A 73 0.26 -15.33 1.37
C TYR A 73 -0.08 -15.31 2.88
N ILE A 74 0.85 -14.93 3.77
CA ILE A 74 0.57 -14.79 5.21
C ILE A 74 -0.60 -13.81 5.47
N PRO A 75 -0.60 -12.57 4.94
CA PRO A 75 -1.73 -11.65 5.11
C PRO A 75 -3.05 -12.20 4.57
N LEU A 76 -3.00 -12.95 3.46
CA LEU A 76 -4.18 -13.53 2.83
C LEU A 76 -4.85 -14.58 3.73
N GLY A 77 -4.07 -15.54 4.24
CA GLY A 77 -4.56 -16.58 5.16
C GLY A 77 -5.04 -16.01 6.50
N LEU A 78 -4.33 -14.99 7.01
CA LEU A 78 -4.74 -14.23 8.19
C LEU A 78 -6.09 -13.55 7.98
N GLY A 79 -6.27 -12.87 6.84
CA GLY A 79 -7.52 -12.20 6.49
C GLY A 79 -8.69 -13.19 6.45
N LEU A 80 -8.53 -14.30 5.71
CA LEU A 80 -9.53 -15.35 5.56
C LEU A 80 -9.95 -15.96 6.88
N VAL A 81 -9.00 -16.43 7.71
CA VAL A 81 -9.36 -17.11 8.96
C VAL A 81 -10.15 -16.16 9.87
N LEU A 82 -9.83 -14.86 9.87
CA LEU A 82 -10.48 -13.86 10.69
C LEU A 82 -11.93 -13.57 10.27
N MET A 83 -12.37 -13.93 9.05
CA MET A 83 -13.73 -13.69 8.55
C MET A 83 -14.78 -14.67 9.10
N PHE A 84 -14.39 -15.89 9.47
CA PHE A 84 -15.34 -16.97 9.80
C PHE A 84 -15.53 -17.18 11.30
N ARG A 85 -16.78 -17.29 11.79
CA ARG A 85 -17.02 -17.38 13.24
C ARG A 85 -16.53 -18.69 13.90
N ASN A 86 -16.65 -19.83 13.20
CA ASN A 86 -16.20 -21.13 13.73
C ASN A 86 -14.70 -21.33 13.46
N ARG A 87 -13.90 -21.51 14.53
CA ARG A 87 -12.42 -21.60 14.46
C ARG A 87 -11.89 -22.70 13.54
N TRP A 88 -12.51 -23.89 13.57
CA TRP A 88 -11.99 -25.07 12.89
C TRP A 88 -12.30 -25.02 11.40
N LEU A 89 -13.56 -24.72 11.08
CA LEU A 89 -13.99 -24.48 9.69
C LEU A 89 -13.25 -23.27 9.10
N ALA A 90 -13.01 -22.21 9.88
CA ALA A 90 -12.23 -21.07 9.44
C ALA A 90 -10.82 -21.46 8.99
N ALA A 91 -10.13 -22.30 9.77
CA ALA A 91 -8.78 -22.73 9.44
C ALA A 91 -8.74 -23.58 8.17
N ILE A 92 -9.64 -24.57 8.08
CA ILE A 92 -9.75 -25.46 6.91
C ILE A 92 -10.07 -24.65 5.65
N PHE A 93 -11.13 -23.83 5.69
CA PHE A 93 -11.53 -23.03 4.52
C PHE A 93 -10.50 -21.97 4.15
N ALA A 94 -9.78 -21.39 5.11
CA ALA A 94 -8.73 -20.42 4.81
C ALA A 94 -7.53 -21.07 4.11
N VAL A 95 -7.06 -22.24 4.58
CA VAL A 95 -5.95 -22.96 3.93
C VAL A 95 -6.35 -23.43 2.53
N ILE A 96 -7.53 -24.06 2.41
CA ILE A 96 -8.07 -24.48 1.11
C ILE A 96 -8.26 -23.26 0.19
N GLY A 97 -8.77 -22.15 0.72
CA GLY A 97 -8.94 -20.90 -0.03
C GLY A 97 -7.61 -20.36 -0.57
N CYS A 98 -6.55 -20.33 0.24
CA CYS A 98 -5.22 -19.95 -0.21
C CYS A 98 -4.69 -20.88 -1.30
N ALA A 99 -4.85 -22.20 -1.14
CA ALA A 99 -4.42 -23.18 -2.14
C ALA A 99 -5.17 -23.02 -3.47
N LEU A 100 -6.49 -22.77 -3.41
CA LEU A 100 -7.34 -22.55 -4.59
C LEU A 100 -6.98 -21.23 -5.30
N ILE A 101 -6.77 -20.15 -4.55
CA ILE A 101 -6.33 -18.86 -5.10
C ILE A 101 -4.97 -19.03 -5.79
N SER A 102 -4.02 -19.69 -5.12
CA SER A 102 -2.71 -19.97 -5.72
C SER A 102 -2.83 -20.79 -6.98
N SER A 103 -3.57 -21.90 -6.95
CA SER A 103 -3.75 -22.77 -8.12
C SER A 103 -4.41 -22.04 -9.29
N SER A 104 -5.34 -21.13 -9.00
CA SER A 104 -5.99 -20.30 -10.03
C SER A 104 -5.03 -19.29 -10.65
N ILE A 105 -4.14 -18.71 -9.83
CA ILE A 105 -3.10 -17.80 -10.30
C ILE A 105 -2.07 -18.53 -11.15
N GLU A 106 -1.56 -19.68 -10.70
CA GLU A 106 -0.62 -20.51 -11.48
C GLU A 106 -1.23 -20.94 -12.81
N PHE A 107 -2.50 -21.37 -12.80
CA PHE A 107 -3.24 -21.67 -14.03
C PHE A 107 -3.30 -20.45 -14.96
N THR A 108 -3.58 -19.27 -14.42
CA THR A 108 -3.64 -18.03 -15.19
C THR A 108 -2.28 -17.65 -15.80
N GLN A 109 -1.19 -17.94 -15.08
CA GLN A 109 0.18 -17.66 -15.55
C GLN A 109 0.62 -18.51 -16.75
N GLN A 110 -0.07 -19.62 -17.06
CA GLN A 110 0.12 -20.37 -18.32
C GLN A 110 -0.14 -19.51 -19.57
N PHE A 111 -0.87 -18.41 -19.41
CA PHE A 111 -1.20 -17.48 -20.48
C PHE A 111 -0.38 -16.19 -20.42
N LEU A 112 0.62 -16.10 -19.52
CA LEU A 112 1.40 -14.89 -19.28
C LEU A 112 2.90 -15.14 -19.56
N PRO A 113 3.41 -14.73 -20.74
CA PRO A 113 4.82 -14.88 -21.08
C PRO A 113 5.74 -14.22 -20.04
N GLY A 114 6.82 -14.90 -19.67
CA GLY A 114 7.77 -14.44 -18.65
C GLY A 114 7.43 -14.89 -17.22
N ARG A 115 6.29 -15.58 -17.02
CA ARG A 115 5.99 -16.33 -15.79
C ARG A 115 6.02 -17.83 -16.07
N ILE A 116 6.44 -18.59 -15.07
CA ILE A 116 6.50 -20.05 -15.12
C ILE A 116 5.61 -20.55 -13.99
N ALA A 117 4.49 -21.17 -14.35
CA ALA A 117 3.61 -21.76 -13.36
C ALA A 117 4.29 -22.97 -12.69
N SER A 118 4.09 -23.15 -11.38
CA SER A 118 4.81 -24.14 -10.59
C SER A 118 3.98 -24.73 -9.44
N ASN A 119 4.04 -26.06 -9.28
CA ASN A 119 3.52 -26.75 -8.08
C ASN A 119 4.24 -26.33 -6.79
N VAL A 120 5.49 -25.90 -6.89
CA VAL A 120 6.29 -25.39 -5.76
C VAL A 120 5.72 -24.08 -5.26
N ASP A 121 5.29 -23.21 -6.17
CA ASP A 121 4.68 -21.92 -5.80
C ASP A 121 3.34 -22.15 -5.11
N ILE A 122 2.53 -23.12 -5.57
CA ILE A 122 1.32 -23.54 -4.85
C ILE A 122 1.66 -23.98 -3.43
N LEU A 123 2.68 -24.81 -3.26
CA LEU A 123 3.08 -25.30 -1.94
C LEU A 123 3.56 -24.16 -1.04
N SER A 124 4.42 -23.27 -1.54
CA SER A 124 4.94 -22.11 -0.83
C SER A 124 3.83 -21.14 -0.43
N ASN A 125 2.94 -20.79 -1.37
CA ASN A 125 1.79 -19.92 -1.13
C ASN A 125 0.81 -20.53 -0.11
N THR A 126 0.51 -21.83 -0.24
CA THR A 126 -0.36 -22.55 0.71
C THR A 126 0.26 -22.60 2.10
N THR A 127 1.58 -22.79 2.19
CA THR A 127 2.32 -22.75 3.46
C THR A 127 2.25 -21.37 4.10
N GLY A 128 2.46 -20.30 3.31
CA GLY A 128 2.25 -18.91 3.75
C GLY A 128 0.83 -18.68 4.28
N GLY A 129 -0.17 -19.15 3.54
CA GLY A 129 -1.58 -19.11 3.96
C GLY A 129 -1.79 -19.81 5.30
N ALA A 130 -1.26 -21.02 5.48
CA ALA A 130 -1.35 -21.76 6.74
C ALA A 130 -0.68 -21.04 7.92
N ILE A 131 0.49 -20.43 7.71
CA ILE A 131 1.14 -19.58 8.73
C ILE A 131 0.24 -18.40 9.09
N GLY A 132 -0.34 -17.72 8.10
CA GLY A 132 -1.31 -16.65 8.31
C GLY A 132 -2.53 -17.08 9.12
N VAL A 133 -3.06 -18.27 8.83
CA VAL A 133 -4.15 -18.91 9.59
C VAL A 133 -3.75 -19.11 11.04
N MET A 134 -2.58 -19.67 11.32
CA MET A 134 -2.09 -19.89 12.68
C MET A 134 -1.95 -18.57 13.45
N ILE A 135 -1.40 -17.53 12.84
CA ILE A 135 -1.35 -16.18 13.42
C ILE A 135 -2.75 -15.67 13.73
N GLY A 136 -3.70 -15.81 12.80
CA GLY A 136 -5.07 -15.36 12.97
C GLY A 136 -5.81 -16.08 14.10
N LEU A 137 -5.57 -17.38 14.29
CA LEU A 137 -6.11 -18.14 15.42
C LEU A 137 -5.56 -17.62 16.76
N VAL A 138 -4.29 -17.21 16.83
CA VAL A 138 -3.72 -16.57 18.02
C VAL A 138 -4.35 -15.20 18.28
N LEU A 139 -4.49 -14.37 17.25
CA LEU A 139 -5.08 -13.03 17.33
C LEU A 139 -6.58 -13.04 17.71
N ARG A 140 -7.27 -14.15 17.45
CA ARG A 140 -8.66 -14.38 17.90
C ARG A 140 -8.82 -14.64 19.39
N SER A 141 -7.73 -14.86 20.13
CA SER A 141 -7.83 -15.03 21.57
C SER A 141 -8.42 -13.78 22.23
N ARG A 142 -9.17 -13.96 23.33
CA ARG A 142 -9.83 -12.86 24.06
C ARG A 142 -8.84 -11.73 24.39
N ARG A 143 -7.61 -12.09 24.77
CA ARG A 143 -6.54 -11.13 25.12
C ARG A 143 -6.20 -10.20 23.96
N TRP A 144 -5.99 -10.74 22.76
CA TRP A 144 -5.61 -9.94 21.60
C TRP A 144 -6.78 -9.13 21.05
N MET A 145 -7.99 -9.70 21.05
CA MET A 145 -9.20 -8.96 20.70
C MET A 145 -9.44 -7.77 21.64
N GLN A 146 -9.31 -7.96 22.96
CA GLN A 146 -9.42 -6.86 23.92
C GLN A 146 -8.39 -5.75 23.67
N ARG A 147 -7.12 -6.12 23.43
CA ARG A 147 -6.06 -5.16 23.10
C ARG A 147 -6.37 -4.38 21.83
N TRP A 148 -6.83 -5.08 20.79
CA TRP A 148 -7.25 -4.46 19.54
C TRP A 148 -8.41 -3.48 19.76
N PHE A 149 -9.44 -3.88 20.52
CA PHE A 149 -10.56 -3.00 20.82
C PHE A 149 -10.14 -1.76 21.60
N ILE A 150 -9.26 -1.89 22.60
CA ILE A 150 -8.73 -0.73 23.34
C ILE A 150 -7.98 0.19 22.39
N PHE A 151 -7.02 -0.34 21.63
CA PHE A 151 -6.26 0.43 20.64
C PHE A 151 -7.15 1.17 19.64
N ARG A 152 -8.13 0.46 19.05
CA ARG A 152 -9.09 1.05 18.12
C ARG A 152 -9.81 2.22 18.78
N HIS A 153 -10.39 2.04 19.96
CA HIS A 153 -11.26 3.05 20.57
C HIS A 153 -10.50 4.24 21.14
N GLU A 154 -9.23 4.05 21.50
CA GLU A 154 -8.32 5.13 21.92
C GLU A 154 -7.84 5.96 20.73
N LEU A 155 -7.41 5.30 19.65
CA LEU A 155 -6.74 5.97 18.53
C LEU A 155 -7.70 6.37 17.40
N LEU A 156 -8.58 5.47 16.95
CA LEU A 156 -9.38 5.65 15.74
C LEU A 156 -10.74 6.30 16.03
N ALA A 157 -11.16 7.18 15.14
CA ALA A 157 -12.51 7.72 15.15
C ALA A 157 -13.56 6.61 14.90
N PRO A 158 -14.80 6.77 15.39
CA PRO A 158 -15.83 5.73 15.26
C PRO A 158 -16.35 5.64 13.82
N GLY A 159 -16.38 4.43 13.27
CA GLY A 159 -16.94 4.14 11.95
C GLY A 159 -16.06 3.19 11.14
N ARG A 160 -16.65 2.57 10.11
CA ARG A 160 -16.00 1.54 9.28
C ARG A 160 -14.90 2.13 8.39
N MET A 161 -15.09 3.36 7.90
CA MET A 161 -14.11 4.08 7.08
C MET A 161 -12.76 4.18 7.77
N MET A 162 -12.71 4.34 9.09
CA MET A 162 -11.47 4.51 9.83
C MET A 162 -10.65 3.21 9.90
N GLU A 163 -11.33 2.07 10.05
CA GLU A 163 -10.69 0.75 10.02
C GLU A 163 -10.19 0.43 8.60
N TRP A 164 -11.00 0.71 7.58
CA TRP A 164 -10.61 0.53 6.18
C TRP A 164 -9.49 1.48 5.78
N GLY A 165 -9.52 2.73 6.24
CA GLY A 165 -8.47 3.70 6.01
C GLY A 165 -7.15 3.31 6.66
N LEU A 166 -7.17 2.66 7.84
CA LEU A 166 -5.96 2.10 8.45
C LEU A 166 -5.37 0.97 7.59
N VAL A 167 -6.20 0.07 7.07
CA VAL A 167 -5.74 -1.00 6.16
C VAL A 167 -5.21 -0.39 4.85
N TRP A 168 -5.90 0.59 4.29
CA TRP A 168 -5.48 1.27 3.06
C TRP A 168 -4.17 2.06 3.27
N LEU A 169 -3.92 2.59 4.47
CA LEU A 169 -2.64 3.21 4.80
C LEU A 169 -1.46 2.23 4.73
N VAL A 170 -1.68 0.92 4.97
CA VAL A 170 -0.62 -0.10 4.80
C VAL A 170 -0.15 -0.16 3.35
N LEU A 171 -1.06 -0.04 2.38
CA LEU A 171 -0.71 0.02 0.97
C LEU A 171 0.18 1.23 0.63
N TRP A 172 -0.03 2.35 1.32
CA TRP A 172 0.81 3.51 1.14
C TRP A 172 2.28 3.21 1.50
N PHE A 173 2.53 2.47 2.58
CA PHE A 173 3.88 2.03 2.94
C PHE A 173 4.48 1.12 1.88
N VAL A 174 3.67 0.23 1.27
CA VAL A 174 4.11 -0.64 0.17
C VAL A 174 4.57 0.19 -1.03
N ALA A 175 3.84 1.25 -1.38
CA ALA A 175 4.26 2.18 -2.44
C ALA A 175 5.60 2.87 -2.15
N GLN A 176 5.95 3.08 -0.87
CA GLN A 176 7.24 3.67 -0.51
C GLN A 176 8.42 2.69 -0.62
N LEU A 177 8.17 1.39 -0.80
CA LEU A 177 9.25 0.41 -0.89
C LEU A 177 10.00 0.46 -2.22
N ASP A 178 9.43 1.06 -3.26
CA ASP A 178 10.14 1.28 -4.53
C ASP A 178 11.25 2.32 -4.31
N PRO A 179 12.54 1.95 -4.40
CA PRO A 179 13.60 2.92 -4.19
C PRO A 179 13.80 3.89 -5.36
N THR A 180 13.22 3.61 -6.55
CA THR A 180 13.42 4.42 -7.77
C THR A 180 12.58 5.68 -7.79
N GLN A 181 11.45 5.68 -7.09
CA GLN A 181 10.60 6.85 -6.91
C GLN A 181 11.10 7.67 -5.72
N PRO A 182 10.93 9.00 -5.67
CA PRO A 182 11.17 9.78 -4.47
C PRO A 182 10.28 9.38 -3.30
N PHE A 183 10.66 9.82 -2.10
CA PHE A 183 9.74 9.80 -0.97
C PHE A 183 8.48 10.62 -1.28
N LEU A 184 7.30 10.11 -0.90
CA LEU A 184 5.98 10.69 -1.24
C LEU A 184 5.62 10.68 -2.74
N GLY A 185 6.34 9.92 -3.58
CA GLY A 185 5.99 9.76 -5.00
C GLY A 185 6.01 11.07 -5.79
N VAL A 186 6.89 12.00 -5.40
CA VAL A 186 6.96 13.34 -5.99
C VAL A 186 7.45 13.29 -7.42
N VAL A 187 6.91 14.20 -8.22
CA VAL A 187 7.33 14.54 -9.57
C VAL A 187 8.81 14.98 -9.56
N VAL A 188 9.71 14.16 -10.11
CA VAL A 188 11.17 14.42 -10.14
C VAL A 188 11.53 15.44 -11.21
N GLU A 189 12.65 16.12 -10.99
CA GLU A 189 13.42 16.91 -11.96
C GLU A 189 13.44 16.26 -13.35
N ALA A 190 12.53 16.71 -14.21
CA ALA A 190 12.58 16.42 -15.62
C ALA A 190 13.72 17.24 -16.22
N ARG A 191 14.68 16.60 -16.89
CA ARG A 191 15.66 17.33 -17.73
C ARG A 191 14.99 18.07 -18.91
N GLY A 192 13.70 17.82 -19.11
CA GLY A 192 12.74 18.46 -20.01
C GLY A 192 11.41 17.71 -19.92
N LEU A 193 10.30 18.34 -20.29
CA LEU A 193 9.03 17.62 -20.40
C LEU A 193 9.12 16.55 -21.51
N PRO A 194 8.69 15.31 -21.25
CA PRO A 194 8.60 14.32 -22.31
C PRO A 194 7.62 14.81 -23.38
N GLN A 195 7.95 14.63 -24.66
CA GLN A 195 7.00 14.86 -25.75
C GLN A 195 5.83 13.86 -25.62
N PRO A 196 4.57 14.25 -25.89
CA PRO A 196 4.09 15.49 -26.50
C PRO A 196 3.65 16.59 -25.50
N PHE A 197 4.08 16.52 -24.23
CA PHE A 197 3.60 17.44 -23.20
C PHE A 197 4.24 18.83 -23.33
N VAL A 198 3.43 19.89 -23.24
CA VAL A 198 3.85 21.29 -23.42
C VAL A 198 3.73 22.06 -22.11
N THR A 199 4.66 22.97 -21.85
CA THR A 199 4.56 23.88 -20.69
C THR A 199 3.45 24.91 -20.91
N PRO A 200 2.63 25.18 -19.89
CA PRO A 200 1.61 26.23 -19.98
C PRO A 200 2.21 27.65 -19.92
N ILE A 201 3.47 27.78 -19.49
CA ILE A 201 4.18 29.06 -19.37
C ILE A 201 5.47 29.06 -20.20
N ALA A 202 5.97 30.26 -20.52
CA ALA A 202 7.17 30.45 -21.33
C ALA A 202 8.45 29.93 -20.65
N ASP A 203 8.59 30.12 -19.33
CA ASP A 203 9.73 29.60 -18.57
C ASP A 203 9.46 28.15 -18.12
N ALA A 204 9.93 27.21 -18.93
CA ALA A 204 9.80 25.78 -18.66
C ALA A 204 10.52 25.35 -17.37
N GLY A 205 11.65 25.98 -17.03
CA GLY A 205 12.40 25.65 -15.83
C GLY A 205 11.67 26.07 -14.56
N LEU A 206 11.08 27.26 -14.56
CA LEU A 206 10.21 27.71 -13.47
C LEU A 206 8.99 26.79 -13.32
N PHE A 207 8.37 26.39 -14.43
CA PHE A 207 7.23 25.48 -14.40
C PHE A 207 7.58 24.16 -13.70
N LEU A 208 8.67 23.52 -14.10
CA LEU A 208 9.12 22.24 -13.54
C LEU A 208 9.45 22.35 -12.04
N ARG A 209 10.11 23.43 -11.61
CA ARG A 209 10.41 23.67 -10.18
C ARG A 209 9.14 23.84 -9.35
N VAL A 210 8.18 24.62 -9.85
CA VAL A 210 6.88 24.80 -9.18
C VAL A 210 6.13 23.48 -9.11
N LEU A 211 6.13 22.70 -10.20
CA LEU A 211 5.48 21.40 -10.28
C LEU A 211 6.05 20.40 -9.27
N GLU A 212 7.38 20.31 -9.15
CA GLU A 212 8.06 19.47 -8.18
C GLU A 212 7.75 19.90 -6.73
N SER A 213 7.89 21.20 -6.41
CA SER A 213 7.61 21.71 -5.06
C SER A 213 6.13 21.54 -4.66
N SER A 214 5.21 21.76 -5.60
CA SER A 214 3.77 21.63 -5.35
C SER A 214 3.37 20.16 -5.25
N GLY A 215 3.97 19.28 -6.05
CA GLY A 215 3.82 17.83 -5.94
C GLY A 215 4.22 17.31 -4.56
N MET A 216 5.37 17.75 -4.04
CA MET A 216 5.79 17.45 -2.67
C MET A 216 4.82 17.99 -1.61
N MET A 217 4.44 19.26 -1.72
CA MET A 217 3.50 19.90 -0.80
C MET A 217 2.15 19.16 -0.75
N LEU A 218 1.57 18.86 -1.92
CA LEU A 218 0.25 18.23 -2.05
C LEU A 218 0.26 16.78 -1.57
N ASN A 219 1.29 15.99 -1.89
CA ASN A 219 1.38 14.61 -1.41
C ASN A 219 1.59 14.56 0.11
N LEU A 220 2.47 15.39 0.66
CA LEU A 220 2.69 15.49 2.11
C LEU A 220 1.40 15.89 2.83
N ALA A 221 0.73 16.95 2.35
CA ALA A 221 -0.52 17.41 2.92
C ALA A 221 -1.64 16.38 2.77
N GLY A 222 -1.77 15.74 1.60
CA GLY A 222 -2.79 14.73 1.31
C GLY A 222 -2.70 13.52 2.23
N VAL A 223 -1.51 12.93 2.37
CA VAL A 223 -1.28 11.79 3.27
C VAL A 223 -1.46 12.19 4.73
N GLY A 224 -0.90 13.34 5.14
CA GLY A 224 -1.04 13.84 6.51
C GLY A 224 -2.50 14.11 6.90
N LEU A 225 -3.28 14.70 5.99
CA LEU A 225 -4.71 14.94 6.20
C LEU A 225 -5.51 13.65 6.22
N PHE A 226 -5.19 12.69 5.35
CA PHE A 226 -5.79 11.35 5.38
C PHE A 226 -5.60 10.69 6.76
N VAL A 227 -4.35 10.64 7.25
CA VAL A 227 -4.03 10.13 8.59
C VAL A 227 -4.78 10.90 9.68
N SER A 228 -4.86 12.23 9.57
CA SER A 228 -5.54 13.06 10.57
C SER A 228 -7.03 12.72 10.70
N VAL A 229 -7.70 12.35 9.60
CA VAL A 229 -9.13 12.01 9.57
C VAL A 229 -9.40 10.70 10.30
N LEU A 230 -8.45 9.75 10.24
CA LEU A 230 -8.57 8.45 10.90
C LEU A 230 -8.63 8.56 12.43
N LEU A 231 -8.01 9.60 13.00
CA LEU A 231 -7.79 9.71 14.44
C LEU A 231 -8.99 10.28 15.20
N ALA A 232 -9.22 9.76 16.40
CA ALA A 232 -10.30 10.17 17.29
C ALA A 232 -10.12 11.60 17.82
N TYR A 233 -8.91 11.98 18.22
CA TYR A 233 -8.62 13.23 18.93
C TYR A 233 -7.57 14.07 18.21
N GLY A 234 -7.73 15.40 18.25
CA GLY A 234 -6.83 16.35 17.60
C GLY A 234 -5.39 16.32 18.14
N ARG A 235 -5.23 16.07 19.44
CA ARG A 235 -3.91 16.03 20.13
C ARG A 235 -2.98 14.94 19.63
N ASP A 236 -3.53 13.86 19.07
CA ASP A 236 -2.76 12.70 18.61
C ASP A 236 -2.32 12.85 17.15
N ILE A 237 -2.92 13.80 16.40
CA ILE A 237 -2.63 14.04 14.99
C ILE A 237 -1.15 14.32 14.73
N PRO A 238 -0.48 15.25 15.44
CA PRO A 238 0.92 15.55 15.16
C PRO A 238 1.84 14.35 15.30
N ARG A 239 1.64 13.59 16.38
CA ARG A 239 2.45 12.41 16.70
C ARG A 239 2.23 11.30 15.70
N ALA A 240 0.98 11.07 15.30
CA ALA A 240 0.63 10.03 14.33
C ALA A 240 1.16 10.36 12.93
N ILE A 241 1.02 11.60 12.46
CA ILE A 241 1.60 12.04 11.18
C ILE A 241 3.11 11.89 11.21
N ALA A 242 3.77 12.39 12.26
CA ALA A 242 5.22 12.27 12.41
C ALA A 242 5.67 10.79 12.41
N LEU A 243 4.95 9.91 13.12
CA LEU A 243 5.25 8.48 13.16
C LEU A 243 5.11 7.82 11.78
N VAL A 244 3.99 8.07 11.08
CA VAL A 244 3.74 7.49 9.75
C VAL A 244 4.80 7.94 8.75
N LEU A 245 5.10 9.24 8.70
CA LEU A 245 6.11 9.78 7.79
C LEU A 245 7.51 9.28 8.15
N SER A 246 7.87 9.24 9.44
CA SER A 246 9.20 8.76 9.88
C SER A 246 9.38 7.28 9.58
N LEU A 247 8.37 6.45 9.83
CA LEU A 247 8.43 5.03 9.52
C LEU A 247 8.56 4.79 8.01
N ALA A 248 7.81 5.55 7.20
CA ALA A 248 7.87 5.45 5.76
C ALA A 248 9.22 5.90 5.21
N LEU A 249 9.78 6.98 5.75
CA LEU A 249 11.11 7.46 5.42
C LEU A 249 12.18 6.44 5.83
N LEU A 250 12.07 5.84 7.01
CA LEU A 250 13.00 4.78 7.46
C LEU A 250 12.97 3.60 6.50
N LEU A 251 11.78 3.09 6.17
CA LEU A 251 11.61 2.01 5.20
C LEU A 251 12.21 2.38 3.84
N LYS A 252 11.95 3.60 3.36
CA LYS A 252 12.49 4.13 2.10
C LYS A 252 14.02 4.12 2.11
N MET A 253 14.63 4.65 3.18
CA MET A 253 16.09 4.70 3.33
C MET A 253 16.71 3.31 3.41
N THR A 254 16.06 2.37 4.11
CA THR A 254 16.51 0.98 4.17
C THR A 254 16.48 0.33 2.79
N PHE A 255 15.37 0.42 2.06
CA PHE A 255 15.25 -0.16 0.72
C PHE A 255 16.17 0.52 -0.29
N ALA A 256 16.26 1.85 -0.27
CA ALA A 256 17.20 2.60 -1.10
C ALA A 256 18.66 2.17 -0.85
N GLY A 257 19.06 1.98 0.41
CA GLY A 257 20.41 1.55 0.76
C GLY A 257 20.72 0.11 0.32
N MET A 258 19.73 -0.77 0.42
CA MET A 258 19.84 -2.17 -0.02
C MET A 258 19.91 -2.30 -1.54
N LEU A 259 19.14 -1.48 -2.27
CA LEU A 259 18.86 -1.71 -3.70
C LEU A 259 19.57 -0.75 -4.65
N LEU A 260 19.73 0.54 -4.30
CA LEU A 260 20.34 1.55 -5.17
C LEU A 260 21.86 1.59 -5.06
N LYS A 261 22.49 2.06 -6.14
CA LYS A 261 23.88 2.50 -6.13
C LYS A 261 24.09 3.71 -5.19
N PRO A 262 25.25 3.83 -4.51
CA PRO A 262 25.48 4.88 -3.52
C PRO A 262 25.25 6.31 -4.06
N GLU A 263 25.55 6.55 -5.33
CA GLU A 263 25.41 7.86 -5.98
C GLU A 263 23.95 8.28 -6.16
N GLN A 264 23.02 7.33 -6.17
CA GLN A 264 21.59 7.55 -6.37
C GLN A 264 20.82 7.69 -5.05
N PHE A 265 21.46 7.41 -3.91
CA PHE A 265 20.78 7.33 -2.62
C PHE A 265 20.07 8.63 -2.20
N PHE A 266 20.69 9.77 -2.47
CA PHE A 266 20.11 11.11 -2.21
C PHE A 266 19.72 11.87 -3.49
N ALA A 267 19.70 11.21 -4.65
CA ALA A 267 19.39 11.87 -5.92
C ALA A 267 17.96 12.44 -5.95
N TRP A 268 17.07 11.93 -5.11
CA TRP A 268 15.70 12.41 -4.95
C TRP A 268 15.59 13.64 -4.04
N LEU A 269 16.66 14.12 -3.38
CA LEU A 269 16.61 15.26 -2.47
C LEU A 269 17.21 16.51 -3.14
N ASN A 270 16.38 17.54 -3.33
CA ASN A 270 16.81 18.83 -3.87
C ASN A 270 16.09 20.00 -3.16
N LEU A 271 16.45 21.24 -3.50
CA LEU A 271 15.89 22.44 -2.89
C LEU A 271 14.37 22.56 -3.08
N ASN A 272 13.85 22.20 -4.26
CA ASN A 272 12.42 22.31 -4.56
C ASN A 272 11.59 21.37 -3.67
N ILE A 273 12.10 20.16 -3.45
CA ILE A 273 11.48 19.16 -2.56
C ILE A 273 11.55 19.63 -1.10
N VAL A 274 12.65 20.23 -0.66
CA VAL A 274 12.75 20.81 0.69
C VAL A 274 11.74 21.94 0.88
N LEU A 275 11.66 22.88 -0.07
CA LEU A 275 10.71 23.99 -0.04
C LEU A 275 9.25 23.49 -0.06
N GLY A 276 8.94 22.55 -0.96
CA GLY A 276 7.63 21.90 -1.03
C GLY A 276 7.26 21.18 0.26
N GLY A 277 8.22 20.50 0.89
CA GLY A 277 8.05 19.85 2.18
C GLY A 277 7.77 20.83 3.31
N LEU A 278 8.47 21.97 3.36
CA LEU A 278 8.22 23.05 4.33
C LEU A 278 6.83 23.66 4.15
N CYS A 279 6.43 23.95 2.91
CA CYS A 279 5.10 24.45 2.58
C CYS A 279 4.01 23.43 2.96
N GLY A 280 4.22 22.14 2.68
CA GLY A 280 3.29 21.07 3.04
C GLY A 280 3.16 20.89 4.56
N ALA A 281 4.27 20.97 5.29
CA ALA A 281 4.28 20.92 6.75
C ALA A 281 3.53 22.12 7.36
N LEU A 282 3.73 23.32 6.81
CA LEU A 282 2.98 24.51 7.23
C LEU A 282 1.48 24.35 6.96
N LEU A 283 1.10 23.89 5.77
CA LEU A 283 -0.29 23.62 5.40
C LEU A 283 -0.92 22.60 6.36
N LEU A 284 -0.21 21.53 6.73
CA LEU A 284 -0.67 20.55 7.72
C LEU A 284 -0.84 21.16 9.11
N ALA A 285 0.14 21.95 9.58
CA ALA A 285 0.12 22.58 10.90
C ALA A 285 -1.04 23.58 11.08
N ILE A 286 -1.49 24.19 9.99
CA ILE A 286 -2.70 25.03 9.96
C ILE A 286 -3.95 24.14 9.88
N SER A 287 -3.97 23.21 8.93
CA SER A 287 -5.17 22.45 8.57
C SER A 287 -5.60 21.42 9.61
N TRP A 288 -4.68 20.86 10.40
CA TRP A 288 -5.03 19.85 11.41
C TRP A 288 -5.89 20.38 12.57
N LYS A 289 -5.97 21.71 12.74
CA LYS A 289 -6.79 22.40 13.75
C LYS A 289 -8.24 22.52 13.29
N LEU A 290 -8.50 22.29 11.99
CA LEU A 290 -9.83 22.37 11.41
C LEU A 290 -10.69 21.18 11.86
N GLN A 291 -12.01 21.35 11.76
CA GLN A 291 -12.95 20.27 11.98
C GLN A 291 -12.67 19.09 11.02
N ARG A 292 -12.97 17.86 11.45
CA ARG A 292 -12.64 16.63 10.70
C ARG A 292 -13.16 16.64 9.25
N ARG A 293 -14.32 17.27 9.00
CA ARG A 293 -14.87 17.43 7.64
C ARG A 293 -14.00 18.30 6.74
N TYR A 294 -13.57 19.47 7.20
CA TYR A 294 -12.70 20.33 6.41
C TYR A 294 -11.34 19.67 6.15
N ARG A 295 -10.83 18.90 7.12
CA ARG A 295 -9.61 18.08 6.91
C ARG A 295 -9.80 17.04 5.83
N ALA A 296 -10.94 16.34 5.82
CA ALA A 296 -11.26 15.38 4.77
C ALA A 296 -11.43 16.05 3.39
N PHE A 297 -12.12 17.19 3.32
CA PHE A 297 -12.27 17.95 2.08
C PHE A 297 -10.92 18.42 1.54
N LEU A 298 -10.09 19.05 2.37
CA LEU A 298 -8.74 19.47 1.97
C LEU A 298 -7.88 18.28 1.57
N GLY A 299 -8.03 17.12 2.24
CA GLY A 299 -7.35 15.89 1.86
C GLY A 299 -7.74 15.40 0.46
N VAL A 300 -9.04 15.41 0.14
CA VAL A 300 -9.55 15.12 -1.21
C VAL A 300 -8.96 16.08 -2.23
N VAL A 301 -8.98 17.38 -1.96
CA VAL A 301 -8.43 18.40 -2.87
C VAL A 301 -6.93 18.17 -3.10
N CYS A 302 -6.14 17.99 -2.04
CA CYS A 302 -4.70 17.80 -2.17
C CYS A 302 -4.36 16.53 -2.97
N LEU A 303 -4.98 15.40 -2.64
CA LEU A 303 -4.74 14.14 -3.33
C LEU A 303 -5.23 14.20 -4.79
N SER A 304 -6.40 14.78 -5.05
CA SER A 304 -6.93 14.90 -6.42
C SER A 304 -6.06 15.78 -7.29
N LEU A 305 -5.61 16.94 -6.77
CA LEU A 305 -4.69 17.83 -7.49
C LEU A 305 -3.36 17.14 -7.76
N ALA A 306 -2.79 16.43 -6.77
CA ALA A 306 -1.56 15.66 -6.97
C ALA A 306 -1.73 14.61 -8.08
N THR A 307 -2.83 13.85 -8.07
CA THR A 307 -3.11 12.85 -9.10
C THR A 307 -3.32 13.47 -10.48
N VAL A 308 -4.07 14.58 -10.58
CA VAL A 308 -4.27 15.29 -11.86
C VAL A 308 -2.93 15.80 -12.40
N ILE A 309 -2.08 16.38 -11.55
CA ILE A 309 -0.74 16.84 -11.93
C ILE A 309 0.08 15.67 -12.51
N SER A 310 0.12 14.52 -11.84
CA SER A 310 0.88 13.36 -12.32
C SER A 310 0.34 12.78 -13.63
N LEU A 311 -0.97 12.89 -13.89
CA LEU A 311 -1.59 12.44 -15.14
C LEU A 311 -1.33 13.40 -16.30
N VAL A 312 -1.38 14.71 -16.05
CA VAL A 312 -1.20 15.75 -17.08
C VAL A 312 0.28 15.94 -17.42
N TRP A 313 1.18 15.80 -16.44
CA TRP A 313 2.63 15.92 -16.62
C TRP A 313 3.34 14.71 -15.98
N PRO A 314 3.35 13.54 -16.66
CA PRO A 314 3.98 12.34 -16.16
C PRO A 314 5.51 12.49 -16.20
N LEU A 315 6.09 12.90 -15.08
CA LEU A 315 7.55 13.07 -14.91
C LEU A 315 8.21 11.89 -14.18
N SER A 316 7.44 10.85 -13.87
CA SER A 316 7.97 9.61 -13.29
C SER A 316 8.79 8.83 -14.33
N PRO A 317 10.01 8.39 -14.01
CA PRO A 317 10.82 7.60 -14.92
C PRO A 317 10.17 6.25 -15.24
N GLN A 318 10.29 5.81 -16.49
CA GLN A 318 9.79 4.50 -16.93
C GLN A 318 10.61 3.38 -16.27
N LEU A 319 9.96 2.28 -15.88
CA LEU A 319 10.57 1.14 -15.19
C LEU A 319 11.82 0.57 -15.91
N VAL A 320 11.82 0.60 -17.25
CA VAL A 320 12.97 0.15 -18.06
C VAL A 320 14.16 1.10 -17.94
N ALA A 321 13.91 2.40 -17.80
CA ALA A 321 14.94 3.42 -17.64
C ALA A 321 15.56 3.44 -16.23
N THR A 322 14.90 2.84 -15.23
CA THR A 322 15.40 2.77 -13.84
C THR A 322 16.20 1.52 -13.53
N LEU A 323 16.16 0.50 -14.40
CA LEU A 323 16.94 -0.74 -14.27
C LEU A 323 18.45 -0.53 -14.02
N PRO A 324 19.16 0.41 -14.68
CA PRO A 324 20.58 0.64 -14.44
C PRO A 324 20.93 1.22 -13.05
N LEU A 325 19.93 1.71 -12.30
CA LEU A 325 20.10 2.32 -10.98
C LEU A 325 20.27 1.27 -9.86
N PHE A 326 19.83 0.03 -10.11
CA PHE A 326 19.89 -1.06 -9.15
C PHE A 326 21.29 -1.70 -9.11
N LYS A 327 21.70 -2.15 -7.92
CA LYS A 327 22.95 -2.93 -7.71
C LYS A 327 22.83 -4.40 -8.17
N TRP A 328 21.62 -4.95 -8.22
CA TRP A 328 21.36 -6.38 -8.43
C TRP A 328 20.45 -6.59 -9.66
N GLN A 329 20.74 -7.61 -10.49
CA GLN A 329 20.02 -7.89 -11.76
C GLN A 329 18.83 -8.86 -11.61
N TYR A 330 18.26 -9.04 -10.42
CA TYR A 330 17.19 -10.01 -10.24
C TYR A 330 15.89 -9.58 -10.94
N GLY A 331 15.38 -10.40 -11.87
CA GLY A 331 14.09 -10.18 -12.54
C GLY A 331 12.89 -10.03 -11.59
N HIS A 332 12.99 -10.50 -10.35
CA HIS A 332 11.97 -10.29 -9.32
C HIS A 332 11.94 -8.87 -8.72
N LEU A 333 13.04 -8.11 -8.81
CA LEU A 333 13.03 -6.69 -8.43
C LEU A 333 12.12 -5.87 -9.36
N LEU A 334 12.01 -6.27 -10.63
CA LEU A 334 11.06 -5.68 -11.58
C LEU A 334 9.62 -5.95 -11.16
N HIS A 335 9.31 -7.17 -10.70
CA HIS A 335 7.96 -7.51 -10.23
C HIS A 335 7.62 -6.79 -8.92
N PHE A 336 8.59 -6.65 -8.02
CA PHE A 336 8.42 -5.93 -6.76
C PHE A 336 8.28 -4.41 -6.96
N SER A 337 9.15 -3.80 -7.75
CA SER A 337 9.05 -2.37 -8.12
C SER A 337 7.77 -2.10 -8.92
N GLY A 338 7.39 -3.00 -9.84
CA GLY A 338 6.10 -2.96 -10.53
C GLY A 338 4.89 -2.98 -9.59
N LEU A 339 4.91 -3.83 -8.55
CA LEU A 339 3.88 -3.79 -7.51
C LEU A 339 3.88 -2.43 -6.77
N ALA A 340 5.03 -1.97 -6.30
CA ALA A 340 5.08 -0.75 -5.50
C ALA A 340 4.64 0.47 -6.32
N GLN A 341 4.98 0.52 -7.60
CA GLN A 341 4.49 1.52 -8.54
C GLN A 341 2.98 1.44 -8.73
N ILE A 342 2.42 0.28 -9.08
CA ILE A 342 0.97 0.10 -9.28
C ILE A 342 0.20 0.45 -8.00
N VAL A 343 0.71 0.03 -6.85
CA VAL A 343 0.11 0.38 -5.55
C VAL A 343 0.18 1.89 -5.34
N GLY A 344 1.30 2.54 -5.69
CA GLY A 344 1.45 3.99 -5.66
C GLY A 344 0.44 4.71 -6.55
N ASP A 345 0.15 4.18 -7.73
CA ASP A 345 -0.82 4.75 -8.67
C ASP A 345 -2.26 4.57 -8.19
N ILE A 346 -2.61 3.40 -7.63
CA ILE A 346 -3.97 3.07 -7.17
C ILE A 346 -4.29 3.75 -5.82
N TRP A 347 -3.28 3.92 -4.95
CA TRP A 347 -3.49 4.34 -3.58
C TRP A 347 -4.23 5.69 -3.43
N PRO A 348 -3.86 6.77 -4.16
CA PRO A 348 -4.54 8.06 -4.08
C PRO A 348 -6.04 7.95 -4.37
N PHE A 349 -6.44 7.16 -5.37
CA PHE A 349 -7.85 6.97 -5.73
C PHE A 349 -8.64 6.34 -4.58
N GLY A 350 -8.11 5.28 -3.97
CA GLY A 350 -8.77 4.65 -2.83
C GLY A 350 -8.83 5.56 -1.61
N ALA A 351 -7.77 6.35 -1.35
CA ALA A 351 -7.76 7.33 -0.27
C ALA A 351 -8.80 8.44 -0.50
N ILE A 352 -8.90 8.96 -1.73
CA ILE A 352 -9.93 9.94 -2.14
C ILE A 352 -11.33 9.36 -1.96
N LEU A 353 -11.58 8.14 -2.44
CA LEU A 353 -12.89 7.48 -2.30
C LEU A 353 -13.29 7.29 -0.83
N LEU A 354 -12.36 6.89 0.03
CA LEU A 354 -12.62 6.76 1.46
C LEU A 354 -12.93 8.11 2.12
N LEU A 355 -12.21 9.17 1.77
CA LEU A 355 -12.48 10.52 2.28
C LEU A 355 -13.81 11.09 1.76
N LEU A 356 -14.14 10.87 0.48
CA LEU A 356 -15.43 11.22 -0.10
C LEU A 356 -16.57 10.45 0.57
N TRP A 357 -16.39 9.15 0.81
CA TRP A 357 -17.36 8.34 1.54
C TRP A 357 -17.59 8.88 2.96
N TYR A 358 -16.54 9.33 3.65
CA TYR A 358 -16.67 10.00 4.94
C TYR A 358 -17.44 11.34 4.85
N LEU A 359 -17.18 12.14 3.81
CA LEU A 359 -17.86 13.43 3.60
C LEU A 359 -19.35 13.26 3.25
N LEU A 360 -19.67 12.27 2.42
CA LEU A 360 -21.04 11.94 1.99
C LEU A 360 -21.83 11.16 3.05
N GLY A 361 -21.12 10.48 3.95
CA GLY A 361 -21.72 9.82 5.11
C GLY A 361 -22.47 10.83 5.96
N ARG A 362 -23.80 10.69 6.01
CA ARG A 362 -24.68 11.63 6.72
C ARG A 362 -24.15 11.90 8.12
N VAL A 363 -24.09 13.18 8.43
CA VAL A 363 -23.97 13.73 9.77
C VAL A 363 -25.14 13.19 10.58
N THR A 364 -24.99 12.06 11.25
CA THR A 364 -25.69 11.91 12.52
C THR A 364 -24.94 12.85 13.45
N THR A 365 -25.43 14.09 13.50
CA THR A 365 -25.15 15.06 14.54
C THR A 365 -25.37 14.36 15.87
N ASP A 366 -24.28 14.13 16.62
CA ASP A 366 -24.34 14.16 18.08
C ASP A 366 -23.94 15.58 18.48
#